data_AF-A0A3C1Q748-F1
#
_entry.id   AF-A0A3C1Q748-F1
#
_cell.length_a   1.000
_cell.length_b   1.000
_cell.length_c   1.000
_cell.angle_alpha   90.00
_cell.angle_beta   90.00
_cell.angle_gamma   90.00
#
_symmetry.space_group_name_H-M   'P 1'
#
loop_
_entity.id
_entity.type
_entity.pdbx_description
1 polymer ?
#
loop_
_entity_poly.entity_id
_entity_poly.type
_entity_poly.pdbx_seq_one_letter_code
_entity_poly.pdbx_strand_id
1 'polypeptide(L)'
;MERGALTPMKERHHENPRRLHGGGDPRSFIDQAVSAISQQVGSERAVCGLSGGVDSSVAAVLVHRAIGANLTCIFVDNGLLRKG
;
A
#
# COMPACT_ATOMS: atom_id res chain seq x y z
N MET A 1 -33.78 2.44 56.20
CA MET A 1 -34.61 1.63 55.29
C MET A 1 -34.54 2.31 53.93
N GLU A 2 -33.64 1.85 53.06
CA GLU A 2 -34.00 1.02 51.89
C GLU A 2 -34.58 1.93 50.77
N ARG A 3 -33.93 2.21 49.64
CA ARG A 3 -33.03 1.39 48.82
C ARG A 3 -32.20 2.30 47.92
N GLY A 4 -30.90 2.00 47.80
CA GLY A 4 -30.05 2.57 46.76
C GLY A 4 -30.62 2.24 45.38
N ALA A 5 -30.87 3.28 44.58
CA ALA A 5 -31.18 3.11 43.18
C ALA A 5 -29.90 2.62 42.49
N LEU A 6 -29.79 1.29 42.36
CA LEU A 6 -28.84 0.65 41.47
C LEU A 6 -29.19 1.13 40.06
N THR A 7 -28.45 2.11 39.54
CA THR A 7 -28.48 2.41 38.11
C THR A 7 -27.99 1.15 37.39
N PRO A 8 -28.73 0.64 36.39
CA PRO A 8 -28.25 -0.50 35.63
C PRO A 8 -27.01 -0.04 34.88
N MET A 9 -25.88 -0.67 35.22
CA MET A 9 -24.62 -0.62 34.51
C MET A 9 -24.85 -1.27 33.13
N LYS A 10 -25.52 -0.53 32.23
CA LYS A 10 -25.63 -0.88 30.82
C LYS A 10 -24.21 -0.98 30.29
N GLU A 11 -23.91 -2.15 29.74
CA GLU A 11 -22.66 -2.50 29.11
C GLU A 11 -22.10 -1.29 28.35
N ARG A 12 -20.96 -0.79 28.86
CA ARG A 12 -20.12 0.14 28.11
C ARG A 12 -19.53 -0.66 26.97
N HIS A 13 -20.33 -0.81 25.90
CA HIS A 13 -19.81 -1.12 24.59
C HIS A 13 -18.71 -0.09 24.33
N HIS A 14 -17.49 -0.58 24.29
CA HIS A 14 -16.34 0.16 23.82
C HIS A 14 -16.58 0.38 22.33
N GLU A 15 -17.38 1.39 21.98
CA GLU A 15 -17.48 1.88 20.62
C GLU A 15 -16.09 2.41 20.25
N ASN A 16 -15.33 1.57 19.55
CA ASN A 16 -14.09 1.96 18.92
C ASN A 16 -14.44 2.90 17.76
N PRO A 17 -14.18 4.23 17.83
CA PRO A 17 -14.58 5.17 16.79
C PRO A 17 -13.68 5.11 15.55
N ARG A 18 -12.96 4.00 15.33
CA ARG A 18 -12.18 3.77 14.11
C ARG A 18 -13.11 3.32 12.98
N ARG A 19 -13.99 4.23 12.57
CA ARG A 19 -14.61 4.19 11.24
C ARG A 19 -13.50 4.36 10.20
N LEU A 20 -12.88 3.26 9.77
CA LEU A 20 -12.12 3.23 8.53
C LEU A 20 -13.11 3.17 7.36
N HIS A 21 -13.89 4.23 7.17
CA HIS A 21 -14.71 4.39 5.97
C HIS A 21 -13.90 5.14 4.92
N GLY A 22 -13.04 4.38 4.26
CA GLY A 22 -12.45 4.73 2.97
C GLY A 22 -12.28 3.42 2.24
N GLY A 23 -13.32 2.99 1.52
CA GLY A 23 -13.20 1.85 0.62
C GLY A 23 -12.07 2.17 -0.35
N GLY A 24 -10.92 1.52 -0.17
CA GLY A 24 -9.75 1.73 -1.01
C GLY A 24 -10.02 1.17 -2.39
N ASP A 25 -10.64 1.99 -3.24
CA ASP A 25 -10.74 1.69 -4.66
C ASP A 25 -9.32 1.53 -5.22
N PRO A 26 -8.97 0.35 -5.77
CA PRO A 26 -7.63 0.10 -6.29
C PRO A 26 -7.21 1.12 -7.35
N ARG A 27 -8.15 1.68 -8.12
CA ARG A 27 -7.84 2.71 -9.11
C ARG A 27 -7.41 4.01 -8.43
N SER A 28 -8.19 4.49 -7.46
CA SER A 28 -7.80 5.64 -6.65
C SER A 28 -6.42 5.46 -5.99
N PHE A 29 -6.10 4.26 -5.50
CA PHE A 29 -4.78 3.96 -4.95
C PHE A 29 -3.66 4.06 -5.99
N ILE A 30 -3.86 3.49 -7.19
CA ILE A 30 -2.88 3.56 -8.28
C ILE A 30 -2.60 5.01 -8.65
N ASP A 31 -3.63 5.84 -8.81
CA ASP A 31 -3.46 7.24 -9.21
C ASP A 31 -2.67 8.03 -8.15
N GLN A 32 -2.98 7.83 -6.87
CA GLN A 32 -2.25 8.44 -5.75
C GLN A 32 -0.78 7.99 -5.72
N ALA A 33 -0.53 6.69 -5.87
CA ALA A 33 0.82 6.13 -5.87
C ALA A 33 1.66 6.69 -7.02
N VAL A 34 1.11 6.72 -8.24
CA VAL A 34 1.80 7.26 -9.42
C VAL A 34 2.14 8.74 -9.22
N SER A 35 1.19 9.54 -8.72
CA SER A 35 1.42 10.96 -8.42
C SER A 35 2.52 11.15 -7.37
N ALA A 36 2.49 10.38 -6.28
CA ALA A 36 3.49 10.46 -5.21
C ALA A 36 4.89 10.10 -5.72
N ILE A 37 5.02 9.04 -6.50
CA ILE A 37 6.30 8.62 -7.08
C ILE A 37 6.84 9.69 -8.04
N SER A 38 6.00 10.24 -8.91
CA SER A 38 6.40 11.28 -9.85
C SER A 38 6.90 12.54 -9.13
N GLN A 39 6.22 12.97 -8.06
CA GLN A 39 6.65 14.10 -7.23
C GLN A 39 7.96 13.82 -6.50
N GLN A 40 8.14 12.61 -5.98
CA GLN A 40 9.33 12.24 -5.22
C GLN A 40 10.58 12.12 -6.11
N VAL A 41 10.45 11.56 -7.31
CA VAL A 41 11.59 11.35 -8.23
C VAL A 41 11.84 12.58 -9.10
N GLY A 42 10.79 13.34 -9.45
CA GLY A 42 10.89 14.52 -10.30
C GLY A 42 11.50 14.20 -11.67
N SER A 43 12.67 14.78 -11.94
CA SER A 43 13.39 14.60 -13.21
C SER A 43 14.57 13.62 -13.13
N GLU A 44 14.79 13.02 -11.95
CA GLU A 44 15.87 12.07 -11.74
C GLU A 44 15.55 10.69 -12.33
N ARG A 45 16.55 9.81 -12.28
CA ARG A 45 16.45 8.42 -12.74
C ARG A 45 16.35 7.47 -11.56
N ALA A 46 15.63 6.37 -11.75
CA ALA A 46 15.49 5.31 -10.76
C ALA A 46 15.95 3.96 -11.30
N VAL A 47 16.42 3.09 -10.41
CA VAL A 47 16.79 1.70 -10.72
C VAL A 47 15.91 0.77 -9.87
N CYS A 48 15.32 -0.25 -10.51
CA CYS A 48 14.50 -1.26 -9.84
C CYS A 48 15.11 -2.65 -10.03
N GLY A 49 15.37 -3.35 -8.92
CA GLY A 49 15.74 -4.77 -8.96
C GLY A 49 14.50 -5.65 -9.11
N LEU A 50 14.45 -6.45 -10.17
CA LEU A 50 13.42 -7.46 -10.41
C LEU A 50 13.90 -8.80 -9.85
N SER A 51 13.10 -9.43 -8.99
CA SER A 51 13.37 -10.76 -8.44
C SER A 51 12.58 -11.87 -9.12
N GLY A 52 11.61 -11.52 -9.98
CA GLY A 52 10.64 -12.46 -10.54
C GLY A 52 9.42 -12.69 -9.64
N GLY A 53 9.35 -12.02 -8.48
CA GLY A 53 8.17 -12.01 -7.61
C GLY A 53 7.16 -10.93 -8.00
N VAL A 54 5.89 -11.17 -7.69
CA VAL A 54 4.75 -10.29 -8.03
C VAL A 54 4.96 -8.87 -7.49
N ASP A 55 5.44 -8.73 -6.25
CA ASP A 55 5.60 -7.41 -5.62
C ASP A 55 6.58 -6.52 -6.39
N SER A 56 7.73 -7.08 -6.78
CA SER A 56 8.73 -6.34 -7.55
C SER A 56 8.22 -5.95 -8.95
N SER A 57 7.41 -6.80 -9.58
CA SER A 57 6.78 -6.51 -10.86
C SER A 57 5.73 -5.42 -10.74
N VAL A 58 4.87 -5.46 -9.72
CA VAL A 58 3.86 -4.42 -9.47
C VAL A 58 4.53 -3.09 -9.14
N ALA A 59 5.56 -3.10 -8.29
CA ALA A 59 6.34 -1.90 -7.98
C ALA A 59 6.98 -1.30 -9.24
N ALA A 60 7.63 -2.12 -10.07
CA ALA A 60 8.21 -1.68 -11.34
C ALA A 60 7.17 -1.06 -12.27
N VAL A 61 5.97 -1.65 -12.37
CA VAL A 61 4.89 -1.11 -13.21
C VAL A 61 4.40 0.24 -12.70
N LEU A 62 4.23 0.41 -11.39
CA LEU A 62 3.81 1.69 -10.80
C LEU A 62 4.85 2.79 -11.02
N VAL A 63 6.13 2.48 -10.79
CA VAL A 63 7.22 3.44 -11.01
C VAL A 63 7.36 3.76 -12.51
N HIS A 64 7.25 2.77 -13.39
CA HIS A 64 7.30 3.00 -14.84
C HIS A 64 6.15 3.89 -15.31
N ARG A 65 4.94 3.74 -14.76
CA ARG A 65 3.82 4.66 -15.04
C ARG A 65 4.10 6.09 -14.59
N ALA A 66 4.87 6.27 -13.52
CA ALA A 66 5.18 7.59 -12.96
C ALA A 66 6.32 8.32 -13.69
N ILE A 67 7.37 7.61 -14.11
CA ILE A 67 8.60 8.23 -14.64
C ILE A 67 9.05 7.71 -16.02
N GLY A 68 8.33 6.75 -16.59
CA GLY A 68 8.55 6.24 -17.95
C GLY A 68 9.98 5.78 -18.20
N ALA A 69 10.66 6.44 -19.15
CA ALA A 69 12.02 6.11 -19.59
C ALA A 69 13.12 6.40 -18.55
N ASN A 70 12.80 7.10 -17.46
CA ASN A 70 13.75 7.34 -16.36
C ASN A 70 13.88 6.15 -15.40
N LEU A 71 13.12 5.07 -15.61
CA LEU A 71 13.26 3.83 -14.85
C LEU A 71 14.10 2.80 -15.61
N THR A 72 15.13 2.27 -14.96
CA THR A 72 15.88 1.09 -15.43
C THR A 72 15.59 -0.10 -14.53
N CYS A 73 15.06 -1.18 -15.09
CA CYS A 73 14.86 -2.44 -14.36
C CYS A 73 16.01 -3.41 -14.60
N ILE A 74 16.54 -3.99 -13.52
CA ILE A 74 17.62 -4.98 -13.55
C ILE A 74 17.09 -6.28 -12.97
N PHE A 75 17.10 -7.34 -13.78
CA PHE A 75 16.81 -8.70 -13.34
C PHE A 75 18.12 -9.48 -13.20
N VAL A 76 18.31 -10.14 -12.07
CA VAL A 76 19.50 -10.96 -11.80
C VAL A 76 19.08 -12.41 -11.70
N ASP A 77 19.48 -13.21 -12.68
CA ASP A 77 19.42 -14.66 -12.57
C ASP A 77 20.62 -15.15 -11.75
N ASN A 78 20.33 -15.69 -10.56
CA ASN A 78 21.34 -16.22 -9.65
C ASN A 78 21.65 -17.71 -9.89
N GLY A 79 21.07 -18.32 -10.93
CA GLY A 79 21.24 -19.73 -11.26
C GLY A 79 20.43 -20.69 -10.39
N LEU A 80 19.58 -20.18 -9.48
CA LEU A 80 18.71 -20.95 -8.59
C LEU A 80 17.22 -20.76 -8.87
N LEU A 81 16.87 -20.10 -9.98
CA LEU A 81 15.49 -19.88 -10.37
C LEU A 81 14.82 -21.19 -10.81
N ARG A 82 13.51 -21.31 -10.55
CA ARG A 82 12.74 -22.51 -10.93
C ARG A 82 12.69 -22.66 -12.46
N LYS A 83 12.65 -23.90 -12.95
CA LYS A 83 12.21 -24.16 -14.33
C LYS A 83 10.75 -23.71 -14.47
N GLY A 84 10.49 -22.90 -15.49
CA GLY A 84 9.16 -22.41 -15.86
C GLY A 84 8.25 -23.50 -16.38
#